data_AF-S5TFB7-F1
#
_entry.id   AF-S5TFB7-F1
#
_cell.length_a   1.000
_cell.length_b   1.000
_cell.length_c   1.000
_cell.angle_alpha   90.00
_cell.angle_beta   90.00
_cell.angle_gamma   90.00
#
_symmetry.space_group_name_H-M   'P 1'
#
loop_
_entity.id
_entity.type
_entity.pdbx_description
1 polymer ?
#
loop_
_entity_poly.entity_id
_entity_poly.type
_entity_poly.pdbx_seq_one_letter_code
_entity_poly.pdbx_strand_id
1 'polypeptide(L)'
;MSSTPDHPRTYQQGRISATSGVGAFAEIPKAERVAFYDRGIVLSRIFAHDAQSWVLKGGSALIWRNPSARATRDLDIYHSTDRGIDDALTSLRAAVATTYLAPSDVDLRILDDETQI
;
A
#
# COMPACT_ATOMS: atom_id res chain seq x y z
N MET A 1 5.87 16.72 22.91
CA MET A 1 4.47 16.27 22.96
C MET A 1 4.00 16.15 21.52
N SER A 2 3.93 14.94 20.97
CA SER A 2 3.37 14.74 19.62
C SER A 2 1.87 14.60 19.79
N SER A 3 1.12 15.62 19.38
CA SER A 3 -0.34 15.54 19.31
C SER A 3 -0.70 14.56 18.19
N THR A 4 -1.21 13.39 18.56
CA THR A 4 -1.86 12.49 17.61
C THR A 4 -2.94 13.31 16.90
N PRO A 5 -2.92 13.43 15.56
CA PRO A 5 -3.93 14.20 14.85
C PRO A 5 -5.31 13.58 15.12
N ASP A 6 -6.31 14.45 15.33
CA ASP A 6 -7.70 14.09 15.68
C ASP A 6 -8.38 13.21 14.60
N HIS A 7 -7.80 13.17 13.39
CA HIS A 7 -8.25 12.36 12.27
C HIS A 7 -7.06 11.74 11.51
N PRO A 8 -7.24 10.52 10.93
CA PRO A 8 -6.27 9.96 10.00
C PRO A 8 -6.05 10.90 8.80
N ARG A 9 -4.83 10.93 8.29
CA ARG A 9 -4.44 11.80 7.16
C ARG A 9 -5.05 11.28 5.87
N THR A 10 -5.30 12.13 4.89
CA THR A 10 -5.71 11.65 3.56
C THR A 10 -4.53 11.03 2.80
N TYR A 11 -4.82 10.22 1.77
CA TYR A 11 -3.80 9.74 0.82
C TYR A 11 -2.80 10.82 0.40
N GLN A 12 -3.31 12.00 0.01
CA GLN A 12 -2.50 13.12 -0.46
C GLN A 12 -1.61 13.68 0.64
N GLN A 13 -2.11 13.83 1.87
CA GLN A 13 -1.32 14.30 3.00
C GLN A 13 -0.20 13.33 3.36
N GLY A 14 -0.46 12.02 3.32
CA GLY A 14 0.58 11.01 3.51
C GLY A 14 1.61 11.01 2.37
N ARG A 15 1.17 11.18 1.11
CA ARG A 15 2.07 11.26 -0.05
C ARG A 15 2.96 12.51 -0.03
N ILE A 16 2.44 13.64 0.44
CA ILE A 16 3.23 14.86 0.70
C ILE A 16 4.30 14.57 1.75
N SER A 17 3.95 13.86 2.82
CA SER A 17 4.90 13.51 3.88
C SER A 17 6.00 12.58 3.39
N ALA A 18 5.64 11.59 2.56
CA ALA A 18 6.60 10.72 1.88
C ALA A 18 7.54 11.52 0.98
N THR A 19 6.99 12.44 0.18
CA THR A 19 7.78 13.31 -0.72
C THR A 19 8.76 14.19 0.06
N SER A 20 8.29 14.78 1.17
CA SER A 20 9.09 15.64 2.05
C SER A 20 10.11 14.88 2.90
N GLY A 21 9.97 13.55 3.02
CA GLY A 21 10.89 12.73 3.83
C GLY A 21 10.79 12.95 5.32
N VAL A 22 9.61 13.31 5.81
CA VAL A 22 9.40 13.57 7.25
C VAL A 22 9.00 12.29 7.98
N GLY A 23 9.32 12.18 9.26
CA GLY A 23 8.93 11.05 10.11
C GLY A 23 9.45 9.72 9.58
N ALA A 24 8.56 8.76 9.34
CA ALA A 24 8.90 7.40 8.89
C ALA A 24 9.65 7.34 7.54
N PHE A 25 9.71 8.44 6.79
CA PHE A 25 10.38 8.50 5.47
C PHE A 25 11.78 9.14 5.52
N ALA A 26 12.25 9.58 6.69
CA ALA A 26 13.53 10.28 6.84
C ALA A 26 14.70 9.44 6.32
N GLU A 27 14.75 8.17 6.72
CA GLU A 27 15.83 7.23 6.40
C GLU A 27 15.65 6.52 5.05
N ILE A 28 14.52 6.74 4.35
CA ILE A 28 14.27 6.14 3.05
C ILE A 28 14.90 7.03 1.96
N PRO A 29 15.66 6.48 0.99
CA PRO A 29 16.22 7.25 -0.11
C PRO A 29 15.15 8.07 -0.83
N LYS A 30 15.45 9.34 -1.17
CA LYS A 30 14.46 10.28 -1.78
C LYS A 30 13.73 9.67 -2.98
N ALA A 31 14.44 8.91 -3.81
CA ALA A 31 13.88 8.27 -5.00
C ALA A 31 12.88 7.13 -4.71
N GLU A 32 12.83 6.63 -3.47
CA GLU A 32 12.07 5.45 -3.06
C GLU A 32 10.88 5.77 -2.15
N ARG A 33 10.86 6.92 -1.48
CA ARG A 33 9.86 7.27 -0.46
C ARG A 33 8.42 7.14 -0.92
N VAL A 34 8.10 7.70 -2.09
CA VAL A 34 6.74 7.65 -2.65
C VAL A 34 6.36 6.22 -3.02
N ALA A 35 7.27 5.47 -3.65
CA ALA A 35 7.03 4.07 -4.00
C ALA A 35 6.86 3.18 -2.76
N PHE A 36 7.60 3.46 -1.68
CA PHE A 36 7.44 2.79 -0.39
C PHE A 36 6.06 3.06 0.21
N TYR A 37 5.62 4.32 0.19
CA TYR A 37 4.30 4.73 0.70
C TYR A 37 3.14 4.09 -0.09
N ASP A 38 3.15 4.23 -1.41
CA ASP A 38 2.09 3.70 -2.28
C ASP A 38 2.01 2.17 -2.19
N ARG A 39 3.17 1.48 -2.15
CA ARG A 39 3.21 0.02 -1.97
C ARG A 39 2.66 -0.39 -0.61
N GLY A 40 3.07 0.28 0.47
CA GLY A 40 2.63 -0.03 1.83
C GLY A 40 1.11 -0.01 1.93
N ILE A 41 0.49 1.00 1.33
CA ILE A 41 -0.97 1.11 1.23
C ILE A 41 -1.61 -0.08 0.52
N VAL A 42 -1.13 -0.42 -0.69
CA VAL A 42 -1.72 -1.48 -1.51
C VAL A 42 -1.58 -2.82 -0.79
N LEU A 43 -0.41 -3.08 -0.21
CA LEU A 43 -0.16 -4.29 0.58
C LEU A 43 -1.07 -4.36 1.81
N SER A 44 -1.23 -3.26 2.56
CA SER A 44 -2.12 -3.25 3.73
C SER A 44 -3.55 -3.65 3.36
N ARG A 45 -4.06 -3.17 2.22
CA ARG A 45 -5.41 -3.53 1.74
C ARG A 45 -5.52 -5.00 1.34
N ILE A 46 -4.56 -5.48 0.56
CA ILE A 46 -4.51 -6.86 0.10
C ILE A 46 -4.52 -7.83 1.30
N PHE A 47 -3.62 -7.62 2.25
CA PHE A 47 -3.47 -8.51 3.40
C PHE A 47 -4.52 -8.29 4.49
N ALA A 48 -5.16 -7.11 4.56
CA ALA A 48 -6.31 -6.90 5.43
C ALA A 48 -7.59 -7.58 4.91
N HIS A 49 -7.75 -7.68 3.59
CA HIS A 49 -8.91 -8.34 2.99
C HIS A 49 -8.90 -9.86 3.23
N ASP A 50 -7.78 -10.54 2.93
CA ASP A 50 -7.63 -11.97 3.17
C ASP A 50 -6.16 -12.39 3.28
N ALA A 51 -5.58 -12.23 4.48
CA ALA A 51 -4.17 -12.53 4.71
C ALA A 51 -3.75 -13.97 4.36
N GLN A 52 -4.67 -14.95 4.38
CA GLN A 52 -4.34 -16.37 4.19
C GLN A 52 -4.30 -16.75 2.71
N SER A 53 -5.02 -16.02 1.86
CA SER A 53 -5.07 -16.30 0.44
C SER A 53 -3.99 -15.58 -0.37
N TRP A 54 -3.40 -14.50 0.16
CA TRP A 54 -2.36 -13.73 -0.52
C TRP A 54 -0.94 -14.09 -0.09
N VAL A 55 -0.01 -14.12 -1.06
CA VAL A 55 1.43 -14.29 -0.82
C VAL A 55 2.20 -13.18 -1.53
N LEU A 56 3.02 -12.45 -0.78
CA LEU A 56 3.96 -11.46 -1.33
C LEU A 56 5.20 -12.17 -1.86
N LYS A 57 5.61 -11.83 -3.09
CA LYS A 57 6.72 -12.46 -3.80
C LYS A 57 7.73 -11.42 -4.31
N GLY A 58 8.72 -11.93 -5.05
CA GLY A 58 9.68 -11.13 -5.82
C GLY A 58 10.45 -10.11 -5.00
N GLY A 59 10.78 -8.99 -5.62
CA GLY A 59 11.61 -7.95 -5.00
C GLY A 59 10.94 -7.29 -3.80
N SER A 60 9.61 -7.15 -3.84
CA SER A 60 8.84 -6.54 -2.75
C SER A 60 8.91 -7.40 -1.47
N ALA A 61 8.84 -8.72 -1.60
CA ALA A 61 9.06 -9.63 -0.48
C ALA A 61 10.49 -9.54 0.08
N LEU A 62 11.48 -9.33 -0.80
CA LEU A 62 12.88 -9.23 -0.39
C LEU A 62 13.15 -7.94 0.38
N ILE A 63 12.61 -6.80 -0.05
CA ILE A 63 12.71 -5.51 0.68
C ILE A 63 12.14 -5.63 2.09
N TRP A 64 11.01 -6.33 2.25
CA TRP A 64 10.40 -6.58 3.56
C TRP A 64 11.27 -7.41 4.50
N ARG A 65 12.11 -8.30 3.96
CA ARG A 65 13.03 -9.14 4.75
C ARG A 65 14.39 -8.49 4.96
N ASN A 66 14.85 -7.70 4.00
CA ASN A 66 16.13 -7.03 4.02
C ASN A 66 15.96 -5.58 3.50
N PRO A 67 16.01 -4.58 4.40
CA PRO A 67 15.94 -3.17 4.02
C PRO A 67 17.07 -2.70 3.09
N SER A 68 18.18 -3.44 3.01
CA SER A 68 19.29 -3.15 2.09
C SER A 68 19.13 -3.77 0.70
N ALA A 69 18.01 -4.47 0.44
CA ALA A 69 17.74 -5.06 -0.86
C ALA A 69 17.55 -3.99 -1.94
N ARG A 70 17.80 -4.36 -3.20
CA ARG A 70 17.61 -3.44 -4.34
C ARG A 70 16.16 -2.93 -4.37
N ALA A 71 16.01 -1.63 -4.56
CA ALA A 71 14.71 -1.04 -4.86
C ALA A 71 14.05 -1.74 -6.06
N THR A 72 12.75 -1.96 -5.94
CA THR A 72 11.89 -2.45 -7.01
C THR A 72 10.68 -1.54 -7.14
N ARG A 73 10.17 -1.43 -8.37
CA ARG A 73 8.90 -0.74 -8.66
C ARG A 73 7.75 -1.72 -8.83
N ASP A 74 8.06 -3.00 -9.00
CA ASP A 74 7.07 -4.03 -9.24
C ASP A 74 6.45 -4.51 -7.92
N LEU A 75 5.23 -5.03 -8.03
CA LEU A 75 4.49 -5.65 -6.94
C LEU A 75 4.12 -7.06 -7.37
N ASP A 76 4.90 -8.03 -6.91
CA ASP A 76 4.67 -9.44 -7.21
C ASP A 76 3.82 -10.07 -6.10
N ILE A 77 2.60 -10.48 -6.44
CA ILE A 77 1.65 -11.10 -5.52
C ILE A 77 1.06 -12.36 -6.15
N TYR A 78 0.55 -13.23 -5.31
CA TYR A 78 -0.08 -14.48 -5.72
C TYR A 78 -1.27 -14.77 -4.82
N HIS A 79 -2.38 -15.16 -5.43
CA HIS A 79 -3.55 -15.66 -4.74
C HIS A 79 -3.55 -17.19 -4.77
N SER A 80 -3.70 -17.83 -3.61
CA SER A 80 -3.49 -19.27 -3.44
C SER A 80 -4.58 -20.14 -4.07
N THR A 81 -5.78 -19.59 -4.26
CA THR A 81 -6.95 -20.33 -4.78
C THR A 81 -7.27 -20.02 -6.23
N ASP A 82 -6.75 -18.93 -6.79
CA ASP A 82 -7.10 -18.48 -8.14
C ASP A 82 -6.43 -19.35 -9.19
N ARG A 83 -7.18 -19.67 -10.25
CA ARG A 83 -6.76 -20.65 -11.27
C ARG A 83 -6.29 -20.00 -12.57
N GLY A 84 -6.46 -18.69 -12.72
CA GLY A 84 -6.07 -17.93 -13.90
C GLY A 84 -5.91 -16.44 -13.62
N ILE A 85 -5.48 -15.71 -14.66
CA ILE A 85 -5.21 -14.27 -14.56
C ILE A 85 -6.47 -13.44 -14.28
N ASP A 86 -7.62 -13.85 -14.84
CA ASP A 86 -8.89 -13.13 -14.67
C ASP A 86 -9.42 -13.26 -13.23
N ASP A 87 -9.33 -14.46 -12.64
CA ASP A 87 -9.65 -14.70 -11.23
C ASP A 87 -8.74 -13.85 -10.33
N ALA A 88 -7.43 -13.89 -10.58
CA ALA A 88 -6.43 -13.12 -9.83
C ALA A 88 -6.68 -11.61 -9.90
N LEU A 89 -7.07 -11.10 -11.07
CA LEU A 89 -7.40 -9.70 -11.25
C LEU A 89 -8.69 -9.32 -10.51
N THR A 90 -9.68 -10.21 -10.49
CA THR A 90 -10.95 -10.00 -9.77
C THR A 90 -10.70 -9.95 -8.26
N SER A 91 -9.97 -10.92 -7.72
CA SER A 91 -9.57 -10.97 -6.31
C SER A 91 -8.75 -9.74 -5.92
N LEU A 92 -7.80 -9.33 -6.78
CA LEU A 92 -6.98 -8.13 -6.54
C LEU A 92 -7.84 -6.87 -6.46
N ARG A 93 -8.77 -6.68 -7.41
CA ARG A 93 -9.68 -5.52 -7.44
C ARG A 93 -10.54 -5.45 -6.18
N ALA A 94 -11.12 -6.58 -5.75
CA ALA A 94 -11.89 -6.66 -4.52
C ALA A 94 -11.04 -6.29 -3.29
N ALA A 95 -9.82 -6.83 -3.20
CA ALA A 95 -8.94 -6.57 -2.08
C ALA A 95 -8.50 -5.09 -2.01
N VAL A 96 -8.16 -4.46 -3.14
CA VAL A 96 -7.76 -3.04 -3.14
C VAL A 96 -8.93 -2.06 -3.02
N ALA A 97 -10.16 -2.49 -3.34
CA ALA A 97 -11.38 -1.71 -3.10
C ALA A 97 -11.72 -1.58 -1.61
N THR A 98 -11.13 -2.44 -0.78
CA THR A 98 -11.41 -2.52 0.66
C THR A 98 -10.70 -1.39 1.41
N THR A 99 -11.46 -0.49 2.03
CA THR A 99 -10.93 0.70 2.72
C THR A 99 -10.53 0.46 4.18
N TYR A 100 -10.75 -0.73 4.73
CA TYR A 100 -10.82 -0.91 6.19
C TYR A 100 -9.51 -0.72 6.96
N LEU A 101 -8.34 -0.86 6.33
CA LEU A 101 -7.05 -0.72 7.01
C LEU A 101 -5.97 -0.20 6.05
N ALA A 102 -5.93 1.12 5.82
CA ALA A 102 -4.65 1.73 5.43
C ALA A 102 -3.68 1.66 6.65
N PRO A 103 -2.41 2.10 6.55
CA PRO A 103 -1.67 2.49 7.75
C PRO A 103 -2.58 3.28 8.69
N SER A 104 -2.53 3.07 10.00
CA SER A 104 -3.50 3.60 10.98
C SER A 104 -3.73 5.11 10.92
N ASP A 105 -2.89 5.82 10.17
CA ASP A 105 -2.88 7.25 9.96
C ASP A 105 -3.26 7.68 8.53
N VAL A 106 -3.84 6.81 7.68
CA VAL A 106 -4.25 7.15 6.30
C VAL A 106 -5.71 6.75 5.99
N ASP A 107 -6.49 7.66 5.40
CA ASP A 107 -7.78 7.38 4.75
C ASP A 107 -7.62 7.48 3.23
N LEU A 108 -7.99 6.41 2.53
CA LEU A 108 -7.98 6.35 1.07
C LEU A 108 -9.40 6.21 0.54
N ARG A 109 -9.89 7.32 0.01
CA ARG A 109 -11.14 7.36 -0.73
C ARG A 109 -10.86 6.94 -2.16
N ILE A 110 -11.40 5.80 -2.56
CA ILE A 110 -11.59 5.50 -3.97
C ILE A 110 -12.78 6.35 -4.38
N LEU A 111 -12.56 7.30 -5.29
CA LEU A 111 -13.65 8.00 -5.93
C LEU A 111 -14.26 7.00 -6.92
N ASP A 112 -15.48 6.57 -6.66
CA ASP A 112 -16.26 5.92 -7.70
C ASP A 112 -16.47 6.96 -8.81
N ASP A 113 -16.25 6.56 -10.06
CA ASP A 113 -16.28 7.43 -11.25
C ASP A 113 -17.70 7.94 -11.59
N GLU A 114 -18.63 7.90 -10.63
CA GLU A 114 -20.04 8.30 -10.78
C GLU A 114 -20.43 9.55 -9.98
N THR A 115 -19.49 10.40 -9.58
CA THR A 115 -19.88 11.69 -8.96
C THR A 115 -18.99 12.85 -9.39
N GLN A 116 -19.14 13.26 -10.65
CA GLN A 116 -19.06 14.67 -11.02
C GLN A 116 -20.48 15.26 -11.01
N ILE A 117 -20.79 16.09 -10.01
CA ILE A 117 -21.77 17.18 -10.10
C ILE A 117 -21.07 18.45 -9.63
#